data_AF-A0A0C2DFJ6-F1
#
_entry.id   AF-A0A0C2DFJ6-F1
#
_cell.length_a   1.000
_cell.length_b   1.000
_cell.length_c   1.000
_cell.angle_alpha   90.00
_cell.angle_beta   90.00
_cell.angle_gamma   90.00
#
_symmetry.space_group_name_H-M   'P 1'
#
loop_
_entity.id
_entity.type
_entity.pdbx_description
1 polymer ?
#
loop_
_entity_poly.entity_id
_entity_poly.type
_entity_poly.pdbx_seq_one_letter_code
_entity_poly.pdbx_strand_id
1 'polypeptide(L)'
;MGPPVTRSRTAFNDSRAAAITTSIVTLSSATERLVTTLQELNDDATVHGKDAKTLRDSTLLAITEVWKDAATTSLARKISEDNSNLLHNLNDSFSVEFSLWLRRFEDIMRMSCATSASQQKGNFLTSYLDGAAREKVEALNEQECADYSAIVAHLRKFFEEPQHCYMARQSLSAR
;
A
#
# COMPACT_ATOMS: atom_id res chain seq x y z
N MET A 1 49.95 25.38 54.74
CA MET A 1 50.25 25.24 53.30
C MET A 1 49.88 23.82 52.89
N GLY A 2 48.68 23.64 52.32
CA GLY A 2 48.15 22.37 51.81
C GLY A 2 47.49 22.60 50.44
N PRO A 3 47.55 21.62 49.52
CA PRO A 3 47.46 21.83 48.06
C PRO A 3 46.02 22.03 47.55
N PRO A 4 45.85 22.52 46.31
CA PRO A 4 44.58 23.05 45.81
C PRO A 4 43.55 21.97 45.49
N VAL A 5 42.28 22.27 45.71
CA VAL A 5 41.14 21.41 45.38
C VAL A 5 40.90 21.43 43.87
N THR A 6 41.00 20.27 43.25
CA THR A 6 40.72 20.03 41.82
C THR A 6 39.21 20.07 41.58
N ARG A 7 38.73 21.10 40.87
CA ARG A 7 37.32 21.22 40.44
C ARG A 7 37.10 20.35 39.19
N SER A 8 36.28 19.32 39.31
CA SER A 8 35.85 18.48 38.19
C SER A 8 35.13 19.32 37.13
N ARG A 9 35.66 19.32 35.91
CA ARG A 9 35.01 19.79 34.68
C ARG A 9 34.07 18.68 34.19
N THR A 10 32.76 18.93 34.20
CA THR A 10 31.85 18.24 33.29
C THR A 10 31.76 19.07 32.01
N ALA A 11 32.26 18.52 30.91
CA ALA A 11 32.11 19.11 29.60
C ALA A 11 30.63 19.06 29.20
N PHE A 12 30.07 20.23 28.89
CA PHE A 12 28.77 20.38 28.26
C PHE A 12 28.98 20.13 26.77
N ASN A 13 28.68 18.92 26.35
CA ASN A 13 28.74 18.52 24.95
C ASN A 13 27.42 18.95 24.30
N ASP A 14 27.29 20.22 23.94
CA ASP A 14 26.16 20.73 23.15
C ASP A 14 26.36 20.29 21.69
N SER A 15 26.07 19.03 21.44
CA SER A 15 26.07 18.46 20.10
C SER A 15 24.74 18.77 19.44
N ARG A 16 24.81 19.77 18.56
CA ARG A 16 24.09 19.82 17.29
C ARG A 16 22.62 20.21 17.44
N ALA A 17 22.38 21.51 17.24
CA ALA A 17 21.16 22.00 16.61
C ALA A 17 20.88 21.16 15.37
N ALA A 18 20.05 20.12 15.52
CA ALA A 18 19.37 19.52 14.41
C ALA A 18 18.45 20.62 13.90
N ALA A 19 18.87 21.26 12.80
CA ALA A 19 18.00 22.07 11.99
C ALA A 19 16.69 21.28 11.85
N ILE A 20 15.61 21.88 12.33
CA ILE A 20 14.25 21.44 12.03
C ILE A 20 14.18 21.55 10.51
N THR A 21 14.44 20.44 9.82
CA THR A 21 14.25 20.37 8.38
C THR A 21 12.80 20.70 8.17
N THR A 22 12.57 21.91 7.67
CA THR A 22 11.28 22.43 7.27
C THR A 22 10.79 21.54 6.13
N SER A 23 10.26 20.37 6.48
CA SER A 23 9.21 19.77 5.69
C SER A 23 8.12 20.81 5.73
N ILE A 24 7.94 21.54 4.64
CA ILE A 24 6.85 22.48 4.45
C ILE A 24 5.58 21.64 4.62
N VAL A 25 5.12 21.57 5.87
CA VAL A 25 3.76 21.18 6.20
C VAL A 25 2.96 22.30 5.58
N THR A 26 2.19 21.99 4.54
CA THR A 26 1.11 22.86 4.09
C THR A 26 0.28 23.17 5.34
N LEU A 27 0.47 24.37 5.91
CA LEU A 27 -0.26 24.79 7.09
C LEU A 27 -1.74 24.78 6.70
N SER A 28 -2.56 24.13 7.53
CA SER A 28 -4.00 24.18 7.34
C SER A 28 -4.45 25.65 7.49
N SER A 29 -5.52 26.04 6.80
CA SER A 29 -5.98 27.43 6.79
C SER A 29 -6.26 27.96 8.21
N ALA A 30 -6.66 27.11 9.16
CA ALA A 30 -6.78 27.50 10.56
C ALA A 30 -5.44 27.69 11.27
N THR A 31 -4.40 26.95 10.91
CA THR A 31 -3.05 27.13 11.46
C THR A 31 -2.42 28.42 10.96
N GLU A 32 -2.64 28.79 9.70
CA GLU A 32 -2.25 30.10 9.16
C GLU A 32 -2.93 31.24 9.90
N ARG A 33 -4.25 31.14 10.12
CA ARG A 33 -5.02 32.13 10.90
C ARG A 33 -4.50 32.27 12.33
N LEU A 34 -4.13 31.15 12.98
CA LEU A 34 -3.51 31.19 14.31
C LEU A 34 -2.19 31.95 14.29
N VAL A 35 -1.31 31.66 13.31
CA VAL A 35 -0.03 32.34 13.15
C VAL A 35 -0.23 33.85 12.93
N THR A 36 -1.19 34.25 12.10
CA THR A 36 -1.54 35.67 11.93
C THR A 36 -2.01 36.29 13.24
N THR A 37 -2.91 35.63 13.99
CA THR A 37 -3.38 36.16 15.28
C THR A 37 -2.28 36.26 16.33
N LEU A 38 -1.28 35.38 16.29
CA LEU A 38 -0.11 35.47 17.16
C LEU A 38 0.81 36.62 16.75
N GLN A 39 0.96 36.86 15.44
CA GLN A 39 1.81 37.93 14.91
C GLN A 39 1.22 39.33 15.13
N GLU A 40 -0.10 39.45 15.24
CA GLU A 40 -0.80 40.69 15.58
C GLU A 40 -0.75 41.04 17.07
N LEU A 41 -0.40 40.09 17.94
CA LEU A 41 -0.21 40.32 19.37
C LEU A 41 1.19 40.92 19.61
N ASN A 42 1.23 42.14 20.14
CA ASN A 42 2.49 42.79 20.51
C ASN A 42 2.98 42.31 21.89
N ASP A 43 4.22 41.84 21.97
CA ASP A 43 4.80 41.22 23.17
C ASP A 43 4.86 42.16 24.41
N ASP A 44 4.95 43.47 24.18
CA ASP A 44 5.08 44.51 25.22
C ASP A 44 3.75 45.18 25.61
N ALA A 45 2.63 44.77 24.99
CA ALA A 45 1.31 45.39 25.22
C ALA A 45 0.49 44.64 26.29
N THR A 46 -0.26 45.39 27.09
CA THR A 46 -1.26 44.81 28.01
C THR A 46 -2.31 44.03 27.21
N VAL A 47 -2.46 42.74 27.49
CA VAL A 47 -3.42 41.87 26.80
C VAL A 47 -4.85 42.26 27.16
N HIS A 48 -5.65 42.63 26.16
CA HIS A 48 -7.08 42.88 26.36
C HIS A 48 -7.86 41.56 26.27
N GLY A 49 -8.99 41.47 26.99
CA GLY A 49 -9.85 40.29 26.95
C GLY A 49 -10.35 39.91 25.54
N LYS A 50 -10.48 40.91 24.64
CA LYS A 50 -10.80 40.68 23.22
C LYS A 50 -9.69 39.91 22.50
N ASP A 51 -8.44 40.27 22.74
CA ASP A 51 -7.28 39.70 22.05
C ASP A 51 -7.04 38.27 22.56
N ALA A 52 -7.20 38.05 23.87
CA ALA A 52 -7.16 36.71 24.48
C ALA A 52 -8.28 35.79 23.96
N LYS A 53 -9.49 36.32 23.72
CA LYS A 53 -10.60 35.53 23.17
C LYS A 53 -10.33 35.12 21.72
N THR A 54 -9.89 36.06 20.89
CA THR A 54 -9.54 35.78 19.49
C THR A 54 -8.43 34.74 19.38
N LEU A 55 -7.38 34.86 20.20
CA LEU A 55 -6.31 33.86 20.24
C LEU A 55 -6.85 32.48 20.62
N ARG A 56 -7.69 32.39 21.65
CA ARG A 56 -8.31 31.13 22.09
C ARG A 56 -9.16 30.51 20.97
N ASP A 57 -10.00 31.29 20.32
CA ASP A 57 -10.91 30.81 19.28
C ASP A 57 -10.12 30.33 18.05
N SER A 58 -9.11 31.09 17.61
CA SER A 58 -8.17 30.66 16.56
C SER A 58 -7.39 29.41 16.95
N THR A 59 -6.98 29.28 18.21
CA THR A 59 -6.29 28.09 18.72
C THR A 59 -7.19 26.87 18.70
N LEU A 60 -8.44 27.01 19.14
CA LEU A 60 -9.41 25.92 19.14
C LEU A 60 -9.69 25.44 17.71
N LEU A 61 -9.82 26.37 16.76
CA LEU A 61 -10.00 26.04 15.34
C LEU A 61 -8.78 25.31 14.77
N ALA A 62 -7.57 25.83 14.99
CA ALA A 62 -6.34 25.22 14.50
C ALA A 62 -6.16 23.79 15.05
N ILE A 63 -6.39 23.59 16.35
CA ILE A 63 -6.34 22.26 16.97
C ILE A 63 -7.39 21.37 16.31
N THR A 64 -8.65 21.78 16.28
CA THR A 64 -9.74 20.93 15.74
C THR A 64 -9.47 20.50 14.29
N GLU A 65 -8.95 21.40 13.45
CA GLU A 65 -8.63 21.11 12.06
C GLU A 65 -7.44 20.14 11.95
N VAL A 66 -6.36 20.36 12.70
CA VAL A 66 -5.21 19.43 12.73
C VAL A 66 -5.62 18.04 13.21
N TRP A 67 -6.49 17.94 14.22
CA TRP A 67 -6.99 16.64 14.70
C TRP A 67 -7.84 15.93 13.65
N LYS A 68 -8.70 16.67 12.95
CA LYS A 68 -9.51 16.13 11.85
C LYS A 68 -8.61 15.65 10.71
N ASP A 69 -7.59 16.41 10.35
CA ASP A 69 -6.67 16.07 9.26
C ASP A 69 -5.79 14.88 9.65
N ALA A 70 -5.27 14.85 10.88
CA ALA A 70 -4.50 13.73 11.42
C ALA A 70 -5.33 12.44 11.47
N ALA A 71 -6.59 12.51 11.93
CA ALA A 71 -7.50 11.37 11.91
C ALA A 71 -7.80 10.89 10.47
N THR A 72 -8.05 11.84 9.56
CA THR A 72 -8.35 11.54 8.14
C THR A 72 -7.17 10.88 7.44
N THR A 73 -5.98 11.45 7.59
CA THR A 73 -4.74 10.92 7.00
C THR A 73 -4.36 9.57 7.59
N SER A 74 -4.49 9.39 8.92
CA SER A 74 -4.27 8.09 9.57
C SER A 74 -5.24 7.03 9.08
N LEU A 75 -6.52 7.38 8.92
CA LEU A 75 -7.53 6.47 8.40
C LEU A 75 -7.25 6.10 6.93
N ALA A 76 -6.95 7.08 6.08
CA ALA A 76 -6.63 6.85 4.67
C ALA A 76 -5.41 5.92 4.54
N ARG A 77 -4.35 6.18 5.30
CA ARG A 77 -3.16 5.32 5.35
C ARG A 77 -3.51 3.89 5.75
N LYS A 78 -4.33 3.72 6.79
CA LYS A 78 -4.74 2.40 7.27
C LYS A 78 -5.60 1.66 6.24
N ILE A 79 -6.54 2.34 5.57
CA ILE A 79 -7.32 1.76 4.47
C ILE A 79 -6.40 1.31 3.34
N SER A 80 -5.42 2.13 2.94
CA SER A 80 -4.45 1.74 1.90
C SER A 80 -3.61 0.53 2.30
N GLU A 81 -3.15 0.48 3.54
CA GLU A 81 -2.40 -0.63 4.12
C GLU A 81 -3.24 -1.91 4.14
N ASP A 82 -4.45 -1.85 4.69
CA ASP A 82 -5.37 -2.98 4.78
C ASP A 82 -5.78 -3.48 3.39
N ASN A 83 -6.05 -2.59 2.43
CA ASN A 83 -6.33 -2.98 1.04
C ASN A 83 -5.14 -3.71 0.40
N SER A 84 -3.92 -3.23 0.63
CA SER A 84 -2.70 -3.88 0.11
C SER A 84 -2.53 -5.27 0.70
N ASN A 85 -2.74 -5.41 2.01
CA ASN A 85 -2.70 -6.70 2.71
C ASN A 85 -3.79 -7.65 2.21
N LEU A 86 -5.01 -7.17 1.99
CA LEU A 86 -6.10 -7.98 1.45
C LEU A 86 -5.79 -8.47 0.04
N LEU A 87 -5.32 -7.59 -0.85
CA LEU A 87 -4.93 -7.96 -2.20
C LEU A 87 -3.81 -9.01 -2.19
N HIS A 88 -2.80 -8.83 -1.34
CA HIS A 88 -1.72 -9.80 -1.16
C HIS A 88 -2.25 -11.17 -0.72
N ASN A 89 -3.04 -11.24 0.36
CA ASN A 89 -3.59 -12.50 0.86
C ASN A 89 -4.51 -13.20 -0.15
N LEU A 90 -5.29 -12.43 -0.90
CA LEU A 90 -6.13 -12.97 -1.96
C LEU A 90 -5.29 -13.54 -3.11
N ASN A 91 -4.22 -12.86 -3.50
CA ASN A 91 -3.31 -13.33 -4.53
C ASN A 91 -2.59 -14.62 -4.09
N ASP A 92 -2.13 -14.69 -2.85
CA ASP A 92 -1.50 -15.89 -2.29
C ASP A 92 -2.46 -17.08 -2.30
N SER A 93 -3.69 -16.88 -1.81
CA SER A 93 -4.72 -17.92 -1.84
C SER A 93 -5.03 -18.37 -3.26
N PHE A 94 -5.11 -17.44 -4.21
CA PHE A 94 -5.35 -17.77 -5.61
C PHE A 94 -4.19 -18.56 -6.22
N SER A 95 -2.93 -18.18 -5.95
CA SER A 95 -1.75 -18.89 -6.46
C SER A 95 -1.70 -20.34 -5.95
N VAL A 96 -2.13 -20.58 -4.71
CA VAL A 96 -2.28 -21.93 -4.14
C VAL A 96 -3.36 -22.73 -4.88
N GLU A 97 -4.56 -22.15 -5.07
CA GLU A 97 -5.67 -22.80 -5.78
C GLU A 97 -5.31 -23.10 -7.25
N PHE A 98 -4.68 -22.15 -7.93
CA PHE A 98 -4.22 -22.32 -9.32
C PHE A 98 -3.16 -23.42 -9.42
N SER A 99 -2.22 -23.48 -8.48
CA SER A 99 -1.21 -24.54 -8.44
C SER A 99 -1.82 -25.91 -8.16
N LEU A 100 -2.84 -25.99 -7.29
CA LEU A 100 -3.56 -27.22 -7.02
C LEU A 100 -4.35 -27.68 -8.25
N TRP A 101 -5.02 -26.74 -8.94
CA TRP A 101 -5.74 -27.01 -10.18
C TRP A 101 -4.81 -27.54 -11.28
N LEU A 102 -3.64 -26.91 -11.50
CA LEU A 102 -2.62 -27.40 -12.44
C LEU A 102 -2.15 -28.81 -12.08
N ARG A 103 -1.92 -29.08 -10.79
CA ARG A 103 -1.52 -30.41 -10.34
C ARG A 103 -2.59 -31.46 -10.63
N ARG A 104 -3.87 -31.14 -10.38
CA ARG A 104 -5.00 -32.02 -10.71
C ARG A 104 -5.11 -32.28 -12.20
N PHE A 105 -4.94 -31.25 -13.01
CA PHE A 105 -4.90 -31.38 -14.47
C PHE A 105 -3.77 -32.30 -14.94
N GLU A 106 -2.55 -32.11 -14.41
CA GLU A 106 -1.42 -32.99 -14.72
C GLU A 106 -1.65 -34.44 -14.30
N ASP A 107 -2.28 -34.68 -13.15
CA ASP A 107 -2.62 -36.04 -12.69
C ASP A 107 -3.66 -36.70 -13.60
N ILE A 108 -4.70 -35.97 -14.02
CA ILE A 108 -5.68 -36.45 -15.02
C ILE A 108 -4.95 -36.81 -16.32
N MET A 109 -4.05 -35.95 -16.79
CA MET A 109 -3.25 -36.20 -17.99
C MET A 109 -2.37 -37.44 -17.87
N ARG A 110 -1.70 -37.63 -16.73
CA ARG A 110 -0.88 -38.84 -16.47
C ARG A 110 -1.72 -40.11 -16.46
N MET A 111 -2.94 -40.06 -15.95
CA MET A 111 -3.88 -41.19 -15.99
C MET A 111 -4.43 -41.46 -17.40
N SER A 112 -4.55 -40.42 -18.23
CA SER A 112 -5.16 -40.49 -19.57
C SER A 112 -4.19 -40.89 -20.67
N CYS A 113 -2.90 -40.51 -20.57
CA CYS A 113 -1.89 -40.84 -21.59
C CYS A 113 -0.47 -40.71 -21.04
N ALA A 114 0.34 -41.78 -21.14
CA ALA A 114 1.64 -41.88 -20.48
C ALA A 114 2.75 -40.98 -21.08
N THR A 115 2.55 -40.37 -22.24
CA THR A 115 3.55 -39.46 -22.85
C THR A 115 2.86 -38.59 -23.90
N SER A 116 2.58 -37.34 -23.56
CA SER A 116 2.07 -36.34 -24.50
C SER A 116 3.16 -35.31 -24.80
N ALA A 117 3.39 -35.04 -26.09
CA ALA A 117 4.27 -33.95 -26.54
C ALA A 117 3.76 -32.60 -26.00
N SER A 118 4.64 -31.60 -25.84
CA SER A 118 4.26 -30.27 -25.31
C SER A 118 3.07 -29.67 -26.05
N GLN A 119 3.03 -29.84 -27.37
CA GLN A 119 1.94 -29.40 -28.24
C GLN A 119 0.62 -30.13 -27.97
N GLN A 120 0.64 -31.45 -27.72
CA GLN A 120 -0.56 -32.18 -27.33
C GLN A 120 -1.06 -31.78 -25.95
N LYS A 121 -0.14 -31.46 -25.02
CA LYS A 121 -0.51 -30.92 -23.70
C LYS A 121 -1.15 -29.54 -23.81
N GLY A 122 -0.63 -28.67 -24.69
CA GLY A 122 -1.22 -27.38 -25.01
C GLY A 122 -2.64 -27.54 -25.54
N ASN A 123 -2.82 -28.37 -26.58
CA ASN A 123 -4.13 -28.62 -27.17
C ASN A 123 -5.14 -29.20 -26.17
N PHE A 124 -4.70 -30.14 -25.32
CA PHE A 124 -5.56 -30.72 -24.29
C PHE A 124 -5.93 -29.68 -23.22
N LEU A 125 -4.97 -28.86 -22.79
CA LEU A 125 -5.23 -27.76 -21.86
C LEU A 125 -6.23 -26.76 -22.45
N THR A 126 -6.05 -26.34 -23.70
CA THR A 126 -6.99 -25.43 -24.40
C THR A 126 -8.40 -26.02 -24.49
N SER A 127 -8.53 -27.34 -24.67
CA SER A 127 -9.83 -28.02 -24.65
C SER A 127 -10.44 -28.19 -23.24
N TYR A 128 -9.59 -28.22 -22.21
CA TYR A 128 -9.98 -28.34 -20.80
C TYR A 128 -10.37 -26.99 -20.19
N LEU A 129 -9.82 -25.91 -20.74
CA LEU A 129 -10.17 -24.54 -20.37
C LEU A 129 -11.54 -24.17 -20.91
N ASP A 130 -12.30 -23.44 -20.10
CA ASP A 130 -13.62 -22.92 -20.45
C ASP A 130 -13.74 -21.44 -20.06
N GLY A 131 -14.65 -20.72 -20.70
CA GLY A 131 -14.94 -19.30 -20.47
C GLY A 131 -13.72 -18.38 -20.63
N ALA A 132 -13.56 -17.45 -19.70
CA ALA A 132 -12.54 -16.39 -19.76
C ALA A 132 -11.10 -16.92 -19.86
N ALA A 133 -10.81 -18.11 -19.30
CA ALA A 133 -9.49 -18.70 -19.41
C ALA A 133 -9.20 -19.20 -20.83
N ARG A 134 -10.21 -19.72 -21.54
CA ARG A 134 -10.10 -20.12 -22.94
C ARG A 134 -9.96 -18.90 -23.85
N GLU A 135 -10.76 -17.86 -23.64
CA GLU A 135 -10.64 -16.60 -24.39
C GLU A 135 -9.24 -15.98 -24.26
N LYS A 136 -8.60 -16.12 -23.10
CA LYS A 136 -7.21 -15.64 -22.92
C LYS A 136 -6.15 -16.52 -23.56
N VAL A 137 -6.38 -17.81 -23.70
CA VAL A 137 -5.48 -18.67 -24.49
C VAL A 137 -5.68 -18.47 -25.99
N GLU A 138 -6.90 -18.21 -26.45
CA GLU A 138 -7.18 -17.87 -27.86
C GLU A 138 -6.64 -16.49 -28.27
N ALA A 139 -6.43 -15.59 -27.31
CA ALA A 139 -5.76 -14.30 -27.53
C ALA A 139 -4.23 -14.40 -27.66
N LEU A 140 -3.63 -15.57 -27.40
CA LEU A 140 -2.20 -15.82 -27.60
C LEU A 140 -1.88 -16.18 -29.05
N ASN A 141 -0.65 -15.90 -29.47
CA ASN A 141 -0.18 -16.27 -30.81
C ASN A 141 -0.09 -17.80 -30.95
N GLU A 142 -0.28 -18.32 -32.17
CA GLU A 142 -0.23 -19.78 -32.47
C GLU A 142 1.06 -20.45 -31.98
N GLN A 143 2.18 -19.71 -31.97
CA GLN A 143 3.48 -20.21 -31.51
C GLN A 143 3.56 -20.38 -29.99
N GLU A 144 2.93 -19.49 -29.21
CA GLU A 144 2.89 -19.58 -27.74
C GLU A 144 1.84 -20.61 -27.28
N CYS A 145 0.82 -20.84 -28.11
CA CYS A 145 -0.20 -21.87 -27.90
C CYS A 145 0.31 -23.29 -28.19
N ALA A 146 1.46 -23.44 -28.84
CA ALA A 146 2.11 -24.73 -29.06
C ALA A 146 2.89 -25.22 -27.82
N ASP A 147 3.26 -24.32 -26.91
CA ASP A 147 4.08 -24.64 -25.74
C ASP A 147 3.29 -24.55 -24.44
N TYR A 148 3.06 -25.70 -23.82
CA TYR A 148 2.35 -25.82 -22.53
C TYR A 148 2.89 -24.88 -21.44
N SER A 149 4.22 -24.73 -21.33
CA SER A 149 4.83 -23.83 -20.33
C SER A 149 4.53 -22.36 -20.60
N ALA A 150 4.43 -21.95 -21.87
CA ALA A 150 4.11 -20.57 -22.24
C ALA A 150 2.65 -20.26 -21.90
N ILE A 151 1.72 -21.18 -22.20
CA ILE A 151 0.31 -21.06 -21.83
C ILE A 151 0.15 -20.95 -20.31
N VAL A 152 0.79 -21.84 -19.55
CA VAL A 152 0.70 -21.83 -18.07
C VAL A 152 1.31 -20.56 -17.48
N ALA A 153 2.44 -20.08 -18.01
CA ALA A 153 3.04 -18.82 -17.57
C ALA A 153 2.15 -17.61 -17.87
N HIS A 154 1.50 -17.59 -19.04
CA HIS A 154 0.58 -16.53 -19.40
C HIS A 154 -0.68 -16.52 -18.53
N LEU A 155 -1.30 -17.68 -18.33
CA LEU A 155 -2.44 -17.84 -17.42
C LEU A 155 -2.07 -17.40 -16.01
N ARG A 156 -0.93 -17.85 -15.50
CA ARG A 156 -0.43 -17.45 -14.18
C ARG A 156 -0.30 -15.93 -14.08
N LYS A 157 0.38 -15.30 -15.04
CA LYS A 157 0.58 -13.84 -15.05
C LYS A 157 -0.75 -13.09 -15.12
N PHE A 158 -1.69 -13.54 -15.95
CA PHE A 158 -2.98 -12.89 -16.12
C PHE A 158 -3.86 -13.01 -14.87
N PHE A 159 -3.85 -14.17 -14.23
CA PHE A 159 -4.70 -14.42 -13.08
C PHE A 159 -4.11 -14.01 -11.72
N GLU A 160 -2.77 -13.89 -11.62
CA GLU A 160 -2.06 -13.31 -10.45
C GLU A 160 -1.99 -11.77 -10.51
N GLU A 161 -2.41 -11.12 -11.62
CA GLU A 161 -2.43 -9.65 -11.65
C GLU A 161 -3.57 -9.09 -10.79
N PRO A 162 -3.31 -8.20 -9.81
CA PRO A 162 -4.30 -7.74 -8.84
C PRO A 162 -5.60 -7.16 -9.43
N GLN A 163 -5.54 -6.59 -10.64
CA GLN A 163 -6.71 -6.03 -11.33
C GLN A 163 -7.62 -7.12 -11.94
N HIS A 164 -7.07 -8.31 -12.22
CA HIS A 164 -7.76 -9.39 -12.92
C HIS A 164 -8.33 -10.47 -11.99
N CYS A 165 -7.87 -10.53 -10.73
CA CYS A 165 -8.46 -11.42 -9.72
C CYS A 165 -9.97 -11.18 -9.52
N TYR A 166 -10.44 -9.93 -9.66
CA TYR A 166 -11.87 -9.61 -9.52
C TYR A 166 -12.71 -10.17 -10.67
N MET A 167 -12.18 -10.17 -11.90
CA MET A 167 -12.85 -10.73 -13.08
C MET A 167 -12.78 -12.26 -13.09
N ALA A 168 -11.64 -12.83 -12.73
CA ALA A 168 -11.45 -14.28 -12.60
C ALA A 168 -12.42 -14.92 -11.60
N ARG A 169 -12.69 -14.24 -10.48
CA ARG A 169 -13.64 -14.70 -9.46
C ARG A 169 -15.09 -14.73 -9.94
N GLN A 170 -15.51 -13.76 -10.76
CA GLN A 170 -16.84 -13.76 -11.38
C GLN A 170 -16.99 -14.91 -12.38
N SER A 171 -15.95 -15.19 -13.18
CA SER A 171 -15.99 -16.28 -14.17
C SER A 171 -15.87 -17.68 -13.57
N LEU A 172 -15.15 -17.86 -12.46
CA LEU A 172 -15.00 -19.15 -11.77
C LEU A 172 -16.14 -19.47 -10.79
N SER A 173 -16.87 -18.46 -10.31
CA SER A 173 -18.02 -18.63 -9.40
C SER A 173 -19.35 -18.89 -10.12
N ALA A 174 -19.38 -18.80 -11.44
CA ALA A 174 -20.55 -19.18 -12.23
C ALA A 174 -20.57 -20.70 -12.43
N ARG A 175 -20.90 -21.44 -11.36
CA ARG A 175 -21.26 -22.84 -11.45
C ARG A 175 -22.33 -23.21 -10.44
#